data_AF-A0A958H9Q7-F1
#
_entry.id   AF-A0A958H9Q7-F1
#
_cell.length_a   1.000
_cell.length_b   1.000
_cell.length_c   1.000
_cell.angle_alpha   90.00
_cell.angle_beta   90.00
_cell.angle_gamma   90.00
#
_symmetry.space_group_name_H-M   'P 1'
#
loop_
_entity.id
_entity.type
_entity.pdbx_description
1 polymer ?
#
loop_
_entity_poly.entity_id
_entity_poly.type
_entity_poly.pdbx_seq_one_letter_code
_entity_poly.pdbx_strand_id
1 'polypeptide(L)'
;PCIELRIPGGNIRQRRFIDIWNNGGIFKQLRSRHTMKNLPECHVCPINRYCEGRCSGLAWKEHGDLYGGHSLACSQAQARFAQIHPNQMIPETPLQARLRRGEITLVEPTNGQPIVLVDSFVAEPRPQMSLVA
;
A
#
# COMPACT_ATOMS: atom_id res chain seq x y z
N PRO A 1 -9.99 9.34 3.09
CA PRO A 1 -9.13 8.59 4.05
C PRO A 1 -10.00 8.01 5.16
N CYS A 2 -9.61 6.89 5.76
CA CYS A 2 -10.34 6.21 6.82
C CYS A 2 -9.44 6.02 8.06
N ILE A 3 -9.99 5.48 9.15
CA ILE A 3 -9.29 5.29 10.43
C ILE A 3 -8.04 4.40 10.34
N GLU A 4 -8.02 3.44 9.41
CA GLU A 4 -6.86 2.55 9.21
C GLU A 4 -5.66 3.28 8.58
N LEU A 5 -5.90 4.37 7.85
CA LEU A 5 -4.84 5.17 7.25
C LEU A 5 -4.32 6.20 8.25
N ARG A 6 -3.51 5.71 9.21
CA ARG A 6 -2.91 6.50 10.31
C ARG A 6 -1.79 7.45 9.83
N ILE A 7 -2.12 8.32 8.87
CA ILE A 7 -1.25 9.37 8.34
C ILE A 7 -1.80 10.72 8.80
N PRO A 8 -0.99 11.58 9.46
CA PRO A 8 -1.44 12.88 9.93
C PRO A 8 -2.02 13.74 8.79
N GLY A 9 -3.27 14.16 8.93
CA GLY A 9 -3.94 15.04 7.95
C GLY A 9 -3.81 16.53 8.24
N GLY A 10 -3.62 16.89 9.52
CA GLY A 10 -3.58 18.26 10.01
C GLY A 10 -4.07 18.35 11.47
N ASN A 11 -4.03 19.55 12.05
CA ASN A 11 -4.45 19.80 13.43
C ASN A 11 -5.60 20.82 13.49
N ILE A 12 -6.78 20.36 13.89
CA ILE A 12 -8.00 21.19 13.98
C ILE A 12 -7.92 22.30 15.04
N ARG A 13 -6.99 22.20 16.00
CA ARG A 13 -6.74 23.27 16.99
C ARG A 13 -5.92 24.44 16.40
N GLN A 14 -5.30 24.23 15.24
CA GLN A 14 -4.42 25.21 14.60
C GLN A 14 -5.00 25.77 13.28
N ARG A 15 -5.83 24.99 12.57
CA ARG A 15 -6.41 25.37 11.27
C ARG A 15 -7.86 24.94 11.19
N ARG A 16 -8.68 25.69 10.42
CA ARG A 16 -10.07 25.31 10.19
C ARG A 16 -10.12 23.95 9.49
N PHE A 17 -11.12 23.15 9.85
CA PHE A 17 -11.31 21.81 9.25
C PHE A 17 -11.36 21.86 7.72
N ILE A 18 -12.07 22.83 7.14
CA ILE A 18 -12.20 22.94 5.68
C ILE A 18 -10.85 23.21 4.98
N ASP A 19 -9.96 23.96 5.63
CA ASP A 19 -8.62 24.22 5.11
C ASP A 19 -7.76 22.95 5.16
N ILE A 20 -7.85 22.20 6.26
CA ILE A 20 -7.19 20.90 6.41
C ILE A 20 -7.72 19.90 5.39
N TRP A 21 -9.03 19.81 5.23
CA TRP A 21 -9.66 18.92 4.28
C TRP A 21 -9.19 19.26 2.87
N ASN A 22 -9.42 20.49 2.40
CA ASN A 22 -9.09 20.86 1.01
C ASN A 22 -7.58 20.87 0.74
N ASN A 23 -6.76 21.33 1.69
CA ASN A 23 -5.35 21.65 1.47
C ASN A 23 -4.33 20.78 2.20
N GLY A 24 -4.74 19.89 3.11
CA GLY A 24 -3.83 18.99 3.80
C GLY A 24 -3.14 18.03 2.84
N GLY A 25 -1.84 17.77 3.08
CA GLY A 25 -0.96 17.03 2.18
C GLY A 25 -1.52 15.66 1.77
N ILE A 26 -1.85 14.81 2.75
CA ILE A 26 -2.41 13.48 2.49
C ILE A 26 -3.76 13.53 1.77
N PHE A 27 -4.63 14.50 2.08
CA PHE A 27 -5.93 14.61 1.40
C PHE A 27 -5.78 14.99 -0.08
N LYS A 28 -4.90 15.95 -0.38
CA LYS A 28 -4.54 16.31 -1.76
C LYS A 28 -3.90 15.14 -2.49
N GLN A 29 -2.97 14.46 -1.83
CA GLN A 29 -2.30 13.29 -2.39
C GLN A 29 -3.31 12.19 -2.73
N LEU A 30 -4.19 11.80 -1.81
CA LEU A 30 -5.19 10.77 -2.06
C LEU A 30 -6.13 11.14 -3.21
N ARG A 31 -6.63 12.38 -3.27
CA ARG A 31 -7.52 12.80 -4.38
C ARG A 31 -6.83 12.75 -5.74
N SER A 32 -5.56 13.12 -5.80
CA SER A 32 -4.81 13.18 -7.07
C SER A 32 -4.20 11.85 -7.48
N ARG A 33 -3.81 11.03 -6.51
CA ARG A 33 -3.03 9.81 -6.74
C ARG A 33 -3.83 8.54 -6.59
N HIS A 34 -4.95 8.50 -5.88
CA HIS A 34 -5.69 7.25 -5.68
C HIS A 34 -6.54 6.88 -6.91
N THR A 35 -5.87 6.49 -7.98
CA THR A 35 -6.46 6.06 -9.26
C THR A 35 -5.91 4.69 -9.65
N MET A 36 -6.62 3.92 -10.47
CA MET A 36 -6.17 2.58 -10.91
C MET A 36 -4.77 2.58 -11.52
N LYS A 37 -4.42 3.62 -12.28
CA LYS A 37 -3.08 3.78 -12.90
C LYS A 37 -1.97 3.83 -11.86
N ASN A 38 -2.24 4.36 -10.67
CA ASN A 38 -1.27 4.49 -9.59
C ASN A 38 -1.33 3.32 -8.60
N LEU A 39 -1.99 2.21 -8.97
CA LEU A 39 -1.99 0.96 -8.23
C LEU A 39 -1.20 -0.10 -9.02
N PRO A 40 0.15 0.01 -9.06
CA PRO A 40 0.97 -0.76 -9.99
C PRO A 40 0.77 -2.27 -9.86
N GLU A 41 0.56 -2.76 -8.64
CA GLU A 41 0.25 -4.17 -8.38
C GLU A 41 -1.15 -4.56 -8.86
N CYS A 42 -2.18 -3.79 -8.46
CA CYS A 42 -3.56 -4.18 -8.70
C CYS A 42 -3.96 -4.01 -10.17
N HIS A 43 -3.37 -3.04 -10.86
CA HIS A 43 -3.60 -2.81 -12.29
C HIS A 43 -3.11 -3.96 -13.15
N VAL A 44 -2.00 -4.61 -12.78
CA VAL A 44 -1.42 -5.75 -13.53
C VAL A 44 -1.76 -7.12 -12.94
N CYS A 45 -2.53 -7.16 -11.85
CA CYS A 45 -2.84 -8.41 -11.16
C CYS A 45 -3.73 -9.32 -12.06
N PRO A 46 -3.32 -10.58 -12.32
CA PRO A 46 -4.03 -11.47 -13.25
C PRO A 46 -5.44 -11.84 -12.79
N ILE A 47 -5.71 -11.67 -11.49
CA ILE A 47 -6.98 -11.99 -10.86
C ILE A 47 -7.68 -10.76 -10.28
N ASN A 48 -7.32 -9.55 -10.73
CA ASN A 48 -7.92 -8.31 -10.23
C ASN A 48 -9.46 -8.28 -10.36
N ARG A 49 -10.02 -8.93 -11.39
CA ARG A 49 -11.47 -9.05 -11.61
C ARG A 49 -12.21 -9.82 -10.52
N TYR A 50 -11.49 -10.60 -9.70
CA TYR A 50 -12.02 -11.34 -8.55
C TYR A 50 -11.82 -10.59 -7.23
N CYS A 51 -11.13 -9.46 -7.28
CA CYS A 51 -10.96 -8.58 -6.13
C CYS A 51 -12.13 -7.60 -6.07
N GLU A 52 -12.88 -7.59 -4.96
CA GLU A 52 -13.96 -6.62 -4.71
C GLU A 52 -13.44 -5.25 -4.25
N GLY A 53 -12.12 -5.05 -4.30
CA GLY A 53 -11.46 -3.83 -3.91
C GLY A 53 -10.46 -4.06 -2.78
N ARG A 54 -9.37 -3.29 -2.84
CA ARG A 54 -8.37 -3.23 -1.78
C ARG A 54 -8.69 -2.09 -0.80
N CYS A 55 -8.34 -2.26 0.47
CA CYS A 55 -8.34 -1.18 1.44
C CYS A 55 -6.93 -0.53 1.51
N SER A 56 -6.82 0.76 1.16
CA SER A 56 -5.54 1.49 1.26
C SER A 56 -5.02 1.62 2.69
N GLY A 57 -5.93 1.64 3.67
CA GLY A 57 -5.56 1.68 5.08
C GLY A 57 -4.95 0.37 5.56
N LEU A 58 -5.49 -0.78 5.11
CA LEU A 58 -4.90 -2.09 5.43
C LEU A 58 -3.56 -2.28 4.73
N ALA A 59 -3.43 -1.88 3.47
CA ALA A 59 -2.14 -1.91 2.76
C ALA A 59 -1.07 -1.04 3.47
N TRP A 60 -1.45 0.17 3.89
CA TRP A 60 -0.59 1.03 4.72
C TRP A 60 -0.20 0.37 6.05
N LYS A 61 -1.16 -0.25 6.73
CA LYS A 61 -0.95 -0.91 8.02
C LYS A 61 -0.07 -2.15 7.90
N GLU A 62 -0.21 -2.91 6.82
CA GLU A 62 0.53 -4.15 6.62
C GLU A 62 1.97 -3.90 6.21
N HIS A 63 2.27 -2.93 5.34
CA HIS A 63 3.62 -2.80 4.78
C HIS A 63 4.00 -1.35 4.43
N GLY A 64 3.26 -0.36 4.93
CA GLY A 64 3.57 1.05 4.71
C GLY A 64 3.37 1.55 3.27
N ASP A 65 2.70 0.78 2.41
CA ASP A 65 2.43 1.16 1.03
C ASP A 65 0.92 1.26 0.80
N LEU A 66 0.39 2.48 0.86
CA LEU A 66 -1.04 2.74 0.69
C LEU A 66 -1.52 2.57 -0.77
N TYR A 67 -0.63 2.31 -1.73
CA TYR A 67 -0.95 2.03 -3.15
C TYR A 67 -0.74 0.55 -3.54
N GLY A 68 -0.14 -0.25 -2.65
CA GLY A 68 -0.04 -1.69 -2.78
C GLY A 68 -1.38 -2.41 -2.56
N GLY A 69 -1.38 -3.72 -2.81
CA GLY A 69 -2.40 -4.64 -2.35
C GLY A 69 -2.37 -4.81 -0.83
N HIS A 70 -3.21 -5.68 -0.27
CA HIS A 70 -3.06 -6.15 1.10
C HIS A 70 -3.45 -7.64 1.15
N SER A 71 -2.87 -8.37 2.10
CA SER A 71 -2.88 -9.83 2.16
C SER A 71 -4.30 -10.41 2.07
N LEU A 72 -5.23 -9.89 2.89
CA LEU A 72 -6.60 -10.38 2.95
C LEU A 72 -7.35 -10.25 1.61
N ALA A 73 -7.24 -9.11 0.91
CA ALA A 73 -7.92 -8.92 -0.37
C ALA A 73 -7.32 -9.83 -1.46
N CYS A 74 -6.00 -10.01 -1.46
CA CYS A 74 -5.33 -10.94 -2.37
C CYS A 74 -5.80 -12.39 -2.13
N SER A 75 -5.84 -12.84 -0.87
CA SER A 75 -6.31 -14.18 -0.50
C SER A 75 -7.80 -14.40 -0.85
N GLN A 76 -8.65 -13.39 -0.64
CA GLN A 76 -10.07 -13.46 -1.02
C GLN A 76 -10.25 -13.55 -2.54
N ALA A 77 -9.48 -12.77 -3.31
CA ALA A 77 -9.51 -12.85 -4.77
C ALA A 77 -9.06 -14.22 -5.29
N GLN A 78 -8.02 -14.81 -4.68
CA GLN A 78 -7.57 -16.17 -4.97
C GLN A 78 -8.63 -17.23 -4.64
N ALA A 79 -9.31 -17.11 -3.50
CA ALA A 79 -10.39 -18.03 -3.13
C ALA A 79 -11.55 -17.98 -4.14
N ARG A 80 -11.98 -16.77 -4.55
CA ARG A 80 -13.02 -16.59 -5.58
C ARG A 80 -12.57 -17.11 -6.95
N PHE A 81 -11.31 -16.89 -7.33
CA PHE A 81 -10.73 -17.48 -8.55
C PHE A 81 -10.84 -19.01 -8.51
N ALA A 82 -10.42 -19.63 -7.41
CA ALA A 82 -10.42 -21.09 -7.26
C ALA A 82 -11.83 -21.70 -7.32
N GLN A 83 -12.84 -21.01 -6.77
CA GLN A 83 -14.24 -21.43 -6.86
C GLN A 83 -14.74 -21.49 -8.31
N ILE A 84 -14.33 -20.53 -9.14
CA ILE A 84 -14.75 -20.43 -10.55
C ILE A 84 -13.89 -21.32 -11.46
N HIS A 85 -12.62 -21.57 -11.09
CA HIS A 85 -11.65 -22.32 -11.86
C HIS A 85 -11.01 -23.47 -11.07
N PRO A 86 -11.78 -24.51 -10.71
CA PRO A 86 -11.34 -25.55 -9.77
C PRO A 86 -10.13 -26.39 -10.24
N ASN A 87 -9.88 -26.45 -11.56
CA ASN A 87 -8.78 -27.22 -12.15
C ASN A 87 -7.63 -26.34 -12.65
N GLN A 88 -7.61 -25.05 -12.32
CA GLN A 88 -6.53 -24.14 -12.70
C GLN A 88 -5.65 -23.83 -11.48
N MET A 89 -4.36 -23.64 -11.73
CA MET A 89 -3.44 -23.15 -10.71
C MET A 89 -3.85 -21.73 -10.31
N ILE A 90 -3.97 -21.49 -9.01
CA ILE A 90 -4.26 -20.17 -8.45
C ILE A 90 -3.08 -19.23 -8.76
N PRO A 91 -3.29 -18.11 -9.48
CA PRO A 91 -2.20 -17.21 -9.82
C PRO A 91 -1.59 -16.53 -8.59
N GLU A 92 -0.26 -16.38 -8.58
CA GLU A 92 0.45 -15.52 -7.62
C GLU A 92 0.06 -14.06 -7.84
N THR A 93 -0.25 -13.33 -6.78
CA THR A 93 -0.53 -11.89 -6.85
C THR A 93 0.78 -11.09 -6.85
N PRO A 94 0.81 -9.87 -7.45
CA PRO A 94 2.00 -9.03 -7.40
C PRO A 94 2.49 -8.72 -5.98
N LEU A 95 1.57 -8.55 -5.01
CA LEU A 95 1.90 -8.40 -3.59
C LEU A 95 2.70 -9.61 -3.05
N GLN A 96 2.20 -10.84 -3.29
CA GLN A 96 2.88 -12.07 -2.88
C GLN A 96 4.26 -12.20 -3.54
N ALA A 97 4.37 -11.83 -4.82
CA ALA A 97 5.65 -11.84 -5.52
C ALA A 97 6.66 -10.85 -4.91
N ARG A 98 6.22 -9.63 -4.52
CA ARG A 98 7.08 -8.65 -3.82
C ARG A 98 7.53 -9.14 -2.45
N LEU A 99 6.60 -9.72 -1.66
CA LEU A 99 6.89 -10.31 -0.35
C LEU A 99 7.91 -11.45 -0.47
N ARG A 100 7.72 -12.36 -1.43
CA ARG A 100 8.64 -13.47 -1.71
C ARG A 100 10.04 -13.00 -2.12
N ARG A 101 10.13 -11.89 -2.87
CA ARG A 101 11.40 -11.25 -3.25
C ARG A 101 12.03 -10.40 -2.15
N GLY A 102 11.35 -10.18 -1.02
CA GLY A 102 11.82 -9.31 0.05
C GLY A 102 11.82 -7.82 -0.30
N GLU A 103 11.07 -7.41 -1.32
CA GLU A 103 10.95 -5.99 -1.73
C GLU A 103 10.08 -5.17 -0.77
N ILE A 104 9.24 -5.86 0.01
CA ILE A 104 8.44 -5.32 1.10
C ILE A 104 8.42 -6.33 2.25
N THR A 105 8.28 -5.84 3.47
CA THR A 105 8.12 -6.64 4.68
C THR A 105 6.78 -6.31 5.33
N LEU A 106 6.17 -7.28 6.00
CA LEU A 106 5.06 -6.98 6.88
C LEU A 106 5.58 -6.14 8.04
N VAL A 107 4.96 -4.99 8.26
CA VAL A 107 5.15 -4.16 9.45
C VAL A 107 4.73 -5.03 10.63
N GLU A 108 5.67 -5.29 11.53
CA GLU A 108 5.35 -5.94 12.79
C GLU A 108 4.26 -5.13 13.50
N PRO A 109 3.26 -5.76 14.14
CA PRO A 109 2.27 -5.04 14.90
C PRO A 109 2.97 -4.36 16.08
N THR A 110 3.44 -3.12 15.88
CA THR A 110 3.99 -2.31 16.95
C THR A 110 2.87 -2.06 17.94
N ASN A 111 3.00 -2.61 19.14
CA ASN A 111 2.15 -2.31 20.29
C ASN A 111 2.22 -0.80 20.57
N GLY A 112 1.31 -0.04 19.96
CA GLY A 112 0.99 1.34 20.33
C GLY A 112 2.03 2.43 20.01
N GLN A 113 3.12 2.18 19.29
CA GLN A 113 4.01 3.28 18.89
C GLN A 113 3.47 4.05 17.67
N PRO A 114 3.55 5.40 17.66
CA PRO A 114 3.17 6.20 16.49
C PRO A 114 4.04 5.81 15.30
N ILE A 115 3.42 5.56 14.15
CA ILE A 115 4.13 5.36 12.89
C ILE A 115 4.86 6.67 12.59
N VAL A 116 6.19 6.68 12.79
CA VAL A 116 7.04 7.78 12.37
C VAL A 116 6.98 7.81 10.86
N LEU A 117 6.53 8.93 10.29
CA LEU A 117 6.59 9.16 8.85
C LEU A 117 8.03 8.91 8.42
N VAL A 118 8.23 7.92 7.54
CA VAL A 118 9.52 7.74 6.88
C VAL A 118 9.68 8.94 5.94
N ASP A 119 10.26 10.01 6.47
CA ASP A 119 10.84 11.08 5.67
C ASP A 119 12.01 10.47 4.90
N SER A 120 11.72 9.88 3.75
CA SER A 120 12.73 9.36 2.82
C SER A 120 12.21 9.37 1.38
N PHE A 121 11.58 10.46 0.96
CA PHE A 121 11.75 10.95 -0.40
C PHE A 121 12.90 11.96 -0.42
N VAL A 122 14.11 11.50 -0.12
CA VAL A 122 15.33 12.20 -0.53
C VAL A 122 16.09 11.22 -1.40
N ALA A 123 16.16 11.54 -2.69
CA ALA A 123 17.05 10.90 -3.63
C ALA A 123 18.49 11.24 -3.24
N GLU A 124 19.32 10.24 -2.96
CA GLU A 124 20.78 10.33 -3.02
C GLU A 124 21.39 8.96 -3.38
N PRO A 125 22.53 8.94 -4.09
CA PRO A 125 22.93 7.84 -4.97
C PRO A 125 23.61 6.69 -4.21
N ARG A 126 23.44 5.46 -4.73
CA ARG A 126 24.12 4.24 -4.25
C ARG A 126 25.65 4.42 -4.32
N PRO A 127 26.42 4.07 -3.27
CA PRO A 127 27.86 4.00 -3.39
C PRO A 127 28.26 2.79 -4.26
N GLN A 128 29.15 3.02 -5.22
CA GLN A 128 29.79 1.96 -6.00
C GLN A 128 30.67 1.11 -5.08
N MET A 129 30.44 -0.21 -5.09
CA MET A 129 31.37 -1.18 -4.51
C MET A 129 32.69 -1.11 -5.28
N SER A 130 33.75 -0.65 -4.63
CA SER A 130 35.12 -0.84 -5.09
C SER A 130 35.46 -2.33 -4.98
N LEU A 131 35.70 -2.98 -6.11
CA LEU A 131 36.40 -4.26 -6.15
C LEU A 131 37.81 -4.06 -5.59
N VAL A 132 38.15 -4.85 -4.57
CA VAL A 132 39.52 -5.03 -4.10
C VAL A 132 40.21 -5.96 -5.10
N ALA A 133 41.35 -5.52 -5.64
CA ALA A 133 42.29 -6.32 -6.42
C ALA A 133 43.44 -6.77 -5.52
#